data_AF-A0A388QBX8-F1
#
_entry.id   AF-A0A388QBX8-F1
#
_cell.length_a   1.000
_cell.length_b   1.000
_cell.length_c   1.000
_cell.angle_alpha   90.00
_cell.angle_beta   90.00
_cell.angle_gamma   90.00
#
_symmetry.space_group_name_H-M   'P 1'
#
loop_
_entity.id
_entity.type
_entity.pdbx_description
1 polymer ?
#
loop_
_entity_poly.entity_id
_entity_poly.type
_entity_poly.pdbx_seq_one_letter_code
_entity_poly.pdbx_strand_id
1 'polypeptide(L)'
;MKDNLPGQVLYLVLAVLVMAGATAIYIGVNAGAGPRDSLMIAVARATGLSVRVARAGIEIAVVTSGWLLGGPVGIGTLAFALAIGPAVQTAFRIFKVGPQHAAH
;
A
#
# COMPACT_ATOMS: atom_id res chain seq x y z
N MET A 1 -26.75 -10.84 5.07
CA MET A 1 -25.41 -10.35 5.43
C MET A 1 -25.21 -8.87 5.05
N LYS A 2 -26.23 -8.00 5.19
CA LYS A 2 -26.14 -6.58 4.74
C LYS A 2 -25.90 -5.56 5.87
N ASP A 3 -25.77 -5.99 7.12
CA ASP A 3 -25.88 -5.06 8.27
C ASP A 3 -24.69 -5.04 9.25
N ASN A 4 -23.53 -5.63 8.92
CA ASN A 4 -22.35 -5.61 9.80
C ASN A 4 -21.31 -4.53 9.42
N LEU A 5 -21.75 -3.31 9.11
CA LEU A 5 -20.87 -2.21 8.72
C LEU A 5 -19.66 -2.02 9.67
N PRO A 6 -19.80 -2.08 11.01
CA PRO A 6 -18.65 -2.00 11.92
C PRO A 6 -17.64 -3.13 11.71
N GLY A 7 -18.12 -4.36 11.47
CA GLY A 7 -17.27 -5.52 11.20
C GLY A 7 -16.51 -5.40 9.89
N GLN A 8 -17.15 -4.85 8.84
CA GLN A 8 -16.50 -4.59 7.55
C GLN A 8 -15.42 -3.51 7.66
N VAL A 9 -15.70 -2.43 8.38
CA VAL A 9 -14.73 -1.36 8.63
C VAL A 9 -13.54 -1.90 9.43
N LEU A 10 -13.80 -2.66 10.50
CA LEU A 10 -12.74 -3.28 11.29
C LEU A 10 -11.88 -4.22 10.43
N TYR A 11 -12.52 -5.06 9.61
CA TYR A 11 -11.81 -5.96 8.71
C TYR A 11 -10.94 -5.20 7.71
N LEU A 12 -11.45 -4.12 7.10
CA LEU A 12 -10.69 -3.27 6.18
C LEU A 12 -9.48 -2.64 6.86
N VAL A 13 -9.65 -2.08 8.06
CA VAL A 13 -8.56 -1.48 8.84
C VAL A 13 -7.50 -2.53 9.16
N LEU A 14 -7.91 -3.70 9.66
CA LEU A 14 -6.99 -4.80 9.96
C LEU A 14 -6.25 -5.26 8.70
N ALA A 15 -6.94 -5.41 7.57
CA ALA A 15 -6.32 -5.79 6.30
C ALA A 15 -5.23 -4.78 5.89
N VAL A 16 -5.51 -3.48 5.96
CA VAL A 16 -4.51 -2.44 5.65
C VAL A 16 -3.29 -2.53 6.57
N LEU A 17 -3.51 -2.69 7.88
CA LEU A 17 -2.42 -2.77 8.85
C LEU A 17 -1.56 -4.02 8.66
N VAL A 18 -2.20 -5.18 8.45
CA VAL A 18 -1.52 -6.45 8.20
C VAL A 18 -0.73 -6.38 6.90
N MET A 19 -1.32 -5.85 5.81
CA MET A 19 -0.62 -5.68 4.55
C MET A 19 0.58 -4.74 4.68
N ALA A 20 0.42 -3.60 5.36
CA ALA A 20 1.53 -2.67 5.58
C ALA A 20 2.66 -3.29 6.42
N GLY A 21 2.30 -4.00 7.49
CA GLY A 21 3.25 -4.72 8.33
C GLY A 21 3.99 -5.81 7.57
N ALA A 22 3.26 -6.64 6.81
CA ALA A 22 3.84 -7.68 5.97
C ALA A 22 4.81 -7.08 4.94
N THR A 23 4.41 -6.02 4.24
CA THR A 23 5.28 -5.30 3.29
C THR A 23 6.57 -4.81 3.95
N ALA A 24 6.49 -4.24 5.15
CA ALA A 24 7.68 -3.83 5.89
C ALA A 24 8.58 -5.01 6.27
N ILE A 25 8.00 -6.08 6.81
CA ILE A 25 8.75 -7.24 7.28
C ILE A 25 9.46 -7.93 6.12
N TYR A 26 8.74 -8.29 5.05
CA TYR A 26 9.31 -9.10 3.98
C TYR A 26 10.37 -8.28 3.19
N ILE A 27 10.16 -6.98 2.98
CA ILE A 27 11.17 -6.10 2.36
C ILE A 27 12.35 -5.92 3.30
N GLY A 28 12.11 -5.75 4.61
CA GLY A 28 13.14 -5.56 5.62
C GLY A 28 14.10 -6.74 5.75
N VAL A 29 13.64 -7.97 5.48
CA VAL A 29 14.48 -9.18 5.47
C VAL A 29 15.06 -9.52 4.08
N ASN A 30 14.93 -8.62 3.09
CA ASN A 30 15.37 -8.82 1.72
C ASN A 30 14.78 -10.07 1.04
N ALA A 31 13.53 -10.44 1.36
CA ALA A 31 12.82 -11.53 0.68
C ALA A 31 12.41 -11.20 -0.77
N GLY A 32 12.80 -10.04 -1.28
CA GLY A 32 12.41 -9.51 -2.58
C GLY A 32 11.06 -8.79 -2.55
N ALA A 33 10.95 -7.69 -3.31
CA ALA A 33 9.72 -6.90 -3.42
C ALA A 33 8.83 -7.37 -4.59
N GLY A 34 7.55 -7.62 -4.31
CA GLY A 34 6.57 -7.93 -5.35
C GLY A 34 6.42 -6.77 -6.35
N PRO A 35 5.87 -6.98 -7.56
CA PRO A 35 5.88 -5.98 -8.64
C PRO A 35 5.35 -4.59 -8.24
N ARG A 36 4.25 -4.55 -7.48
CA ARG A 36 3.59 -3.33 -6.99
C ARG A 36 4.44 -2.58 -5.96
N ASP A 37 5.14 -3.32 -5.09
CA ASP A 37 5.96 -2.78 -4.00
C ASP A 37 7.34 -2.36 -4.55
N SER A 38 7.87 -3.11 -5.52
CA SER A 38 9.04 -2.74 -6.33
C SER A 38 8.79 -1.46 -7.11
N LEU A 39 7.62 -1.31 -7.75
CA LEU A 39 7.25 -0.07 -8.43
C LEU A 39 7.19 1.12 -7.47
N MET A 40 6.59 0.92 -6.28
CA MET A 40 6.57 1.94 -5.22
C MET A 40 7.99 2.36 -4.81
N ILE A 41 8.90 1.41 -4.59
CA ILE A 41 10.30 1.69 -4.25
C ILE A 41 11.00 2.42 -5.40
N ALA A 42 10.82 1.95 -6.64
CA ALA A 42 11.44 2.53 -7.82
C ALA A 42 10.98 3.98 -8.04
N VAL A 43 9.67 4.25 -7.95
CA VAL A 43 9.11 5.60 -8.06
C VAL A 43 9.64 6.49 -6.95
N ALA A 44 9.64 6.04 -5.69
CA ALA A 44 10.16 6.82 -4.57
C ALA A 44 11.66 7.17 -4.75
N ARG A 45 12.47 6.22 -5.22
CA ARG A 45 13.90 6.42 -5.51
C ARG A 45 14.13 7.36 -6.69
N ALA A 46 13.39 7.19 -7.79
CA ALA A 46 13.58 7.96 -9.01
C ALA A 46 13.09 9.41 -8.89
N THR A 47 12.05 9.66 -8.09
CA THR A 47 11.42 10.98 -7.96
C THR A 47 11.79 11.73 -6.68
N GLY A 48 12.41 11.05 -5.70
CA GLY A 48 12.65 11.59 -4.36
C GLY A 48 11.38 11.75 -3.51
N LEU A 49 10.22 11.29 -4.01
CA LEU A 49 8.96 11.32 -3.26
C LEU A 49 8.97 10.31 -2.12
N SER A 50 8.20 10.60 -1.07
CA SER A 50 8.01 9.66 0.03
C SER A 50 7.30 8.37 -0.42
N VAL A 51 7.60 7.26 0.25
CA VAL A 51 6.95 5.95 0.02
C VAL A 51 5.42 6.06 0.09
N ARG A 52 4.89 6.89 1.01
CA ARG A 52 3.45 7.19 1.10
C ARG A 52 2.89 7.70 -0.21
N VAL A 53 3.52 8.73 -0.79
CA VAL A 53 3.03 9.41 -1.99
C VAL A 53 3.16 8.49 -3.20
N ALA A 54 4.31 7.83 -3.34
CA ALA A 54 4.52 6.85 -4.42
C ALA A 54 3.45 5.74 -4.37
N ARG A 55 3.20 5.18 -3.18
CA ARG A 55 2.22 4.11 -3.00
C ARG A 55 0.79 4.57 -3.27
N ALA A 56 0.37 5.69 -2.70
CA ALA A 56 -0.97 6.22 -2.91
C ALA A 56 -1.20 6.58 -4.40
N GLY A 57 -0.20 7.16 -5.06
CA GLY A 57 -0.27 7.49 -6.49
C GLY A 57 -0.47 6.26 -7.36
N ILE A 58 0.26 5.17 -7.09
CA ILE A 58 0.08 3.88 -7.80
C ILE A 58 -1.35 3.36 -7.60
N GLU A 59 -1.87 3.37 -6.37
CA GLU A 59 -3.25 2.90 -6.12
C GLU A 59 -4.29 3.73 -6.82
N ILE A 60 -4.17 5.05 -6.75
CA ILE A 60 -5.11 5.97 -7.39
C ILE A 60 -5.08 5.74 -8.90
N ALA A 61 -3.90 5.57 -9.51
CA ALA A 61 -3.78 5.26 -10.92
C ALA A 61 -4.46 3.94 -11.27
N VAL A 62 -4.18 2.86 -10.53
CA VAL A 62 -4.77 1.53 -10.78
C VAL A 62 -6.30 1.55 -10.60
N VAL A 63 -6.80 2.18 -9.54
CA VAL A 63 -8.24 2.31 -9.29
C VAL A 63 -8.91 3.13 -10.38
N THR A 64 -8.31 4.25 -10.79
CA THR A 64 -8.85 5.09 -11.86
C THR A 64 -8.87 4.35 -13.19
N SER A 65 -7.78 3.66 -13.55
CA SER A 65 -7.72 2.85 -14.77
C SER A 65 -8.75 1.72 -14.75
N GLY A 66 -8.88 1.00 -13.63
CA GLY A 66 -9.88 -0.05 -13.47
C GLY A 66 -11.31 0.48 -13.61
N TRP A 67 -11.59 1.65 -13.03
CA TRP A 67 -12.89 2.32 -13.16
C TRP A 67 -13.21 2.73 -14.59
N LEU A 68 -12.26 3.33 -15.31
CA LEU A 68 -12.42 3.72 -16.71
C LEU A 68 -12.67 2.52 -17.64
N LEU A 69 -12.15 1.34 -17.29
CA LEU A 69 -12.41 0.09 -18.00
C LEU A 69 -13.76 -0.56 -17.63
N GLY A 70 -14.60 0.11 -16.81
CA GLY A 70 -15.90 -0.39 -16.37
C GLY A 70 -15.87 -1.24 -15.09
N GLY A 71 -14.74 -1.27 -14.38
CA GLY A 71 -14.58 -2.00 -13.12
C GLY A 71 -15.33 -1.35 -11.95
N PRO A 72 -15.84 -2.14 -10.99
CA PRO A 72 -16.53 -1.61 -9.82
C PRO A 72 -15.55 -0.93 -8.86
N VAL A 73 -15.91 0.27 -8.40
CA VAL A 73 -15.17 0.99 -7.34
C VAL A 73 -16.13 1.30 -6.20
N GLY A 74 -15.78 0.82 -5.01
CA GLY A 74 -16.55 1.05 -3.78
C GLY A 74 -15.81 1.93 -2.78
N ILE A 75 -16.51 2.34 -1.72
CA ILE A 75 -15.93 3.16 -0.64
C ILE A 75 -14.72 2.48 0.02
N GLY A 76 -14.75 1.15 0.19
CA GLY A 76 -13.63 0.39 0.74
C GLY A 76 -12.39 0.42 -0.15
N THR A 77 -12.56 0.43 -1.48
CA THR A 77 -11.47 0.53 -2.45
C THR A 77 -10.78 1.89 -2.35
N LEU A 78 -11.56 2.97 -2.29
CA LEU A 78 -11.04 4.33 -2.13
C LEU A 78 -10.35 4.51 -0.78
N ALA A 79 -10.97 4.03 0.30
CA ALA A 79 -10.38 4.06 1.63
C ALA A 79 -9.05 3.29 1.67
N PHE A 80 -8.98 2.11 1.05
CA PHE A 80 -7.74 1.34 0.94
C PHE A 80 -6.66 2.11 0.15
N ALA A 81 -7.01 2.64 -1.02
CA ALA A 81 -6.08 3.35 -1.91
C ALA A 81 -5.40 4.54 -1.20
N LEU A 82 -6.16 5.26 -0.38
CA LEU A 82 -5.65 6.40 0.39
C LEU A 82 -4.90 5.97 1.66
N ALA A 83 -5.33 4.90 2.34
CA ALA A 83 -4.79 4.48 3.63
C ALA A 83 -3.48 3.67 3.51
N ILE A 84 -3.33 2.87 2.46
CA ILE A 84 -2.21 1.92 2.36
C ILE A 84 -0.84 2.62 2.26
N GLY A 85 -0.74 3.76 1.58
CA GLY A 85 0.52 4.51 1.47
C GLY A 85 1.04 5.01 2.82
N PRO A 86 0.24 5.76 3.61
CA PRO A 86 0.61 6.15 4.97
C PRO A 86 0.89 4.95 5.87
N ALA A 87 0.09 3.89 5.79
CA ALA A 87 0.27 2.70 6.61
C ALA A 87 1.62 2.01 6.34
N VAL A 88 1.98 1.79 5.07
CA VAL A 88 3.29 1.20 4.68
C VAL A 88 4.44 2.08 5.14
N GLN A 89 4.36 3.41 4.97
CA GLN A 89 5.41 4.31 5.44
C GLN A 89 5.58 4.27 6.97
N THR A 90 4.48 4.18 7.72
CA THR A 90 4.53 4.02 9.18
C THR A 90 5.15 2.68 9.56
N ALA A 91 4.77 1.59 8.88
CA ALA A 91 5.35 0.27 9.11
C ALA A 91 6.86 0.26 8.82
N PHE A 92 7.32 0.87 7.72
CA PHE A 92 8.75 1.00 7.42
C PHE A 92 9.50 1.75 8.52
N ARG A 93 8.91 2.80 9.09
CA ARG A 93 9.51 3.53 10.22
C ARG A 93 9.57 2.68 11.49
N ILE A 94 8.50 1.96 11.82
CA ILE A 94 8.43 1.08 13.00
C ILE A 94 9.49 -0.03 12.91
N PHE A 95 9.60 -0.68 11.75
CA PHE A 95 10.54 -1.77 11.50
C PHE A 95 11.93 -1.30 11.07
N LYS A 96 12.19 0.03 11.05
CA LYS A 96 13.45 0.65 10.62
C LYS A 96 13.93 0.16 9.24
N VAL A 97 13.00 -0.08 8.33
CA VAL A 97 13.28 -0.52 6.96
C VAL A 97 13.75 0.69 6.16
N GLY A 98 15.05 0.75 5.91
CA GLY A 98 15.65 1.81 5.10
C GLY A 98 15.27 1.68 3.62
N PRO A 99 14.99 2.78 2.88
CA PRO A 99 14.74 2.76 1.44
C PRO A 99 15.90 2.21 0.59
N GLN A 100 17.05 1.95 1.23
CA GLN A 100 18.35 1.69 0.61
C GLN A 100 18.65 0.19 0.44
N HIS A 101 18.01 -0.70 1.21
CA HIS A 101 18.35 -2.13 1.24
C HIS A 101 17.74 -2.99 0.11
N ALA A 102 16.84 -2.45 -0.73
CA ALA A 102 16.21 -3.22 -1.81
C ALA A 102 17.11 -3.47 -3.05
N ALA A 103 18.42 -3.31 -2.92
CA ALA A 103 19.39 -3.58 -3.98
C ALA A 103 20.73 -3.98 -3.36
N HIS A 104 20.87 -5.26 -3.03
CA HIS A 104 22.14 -5.95 -3.14
C HIS A 104 21.89 -7.25 -3.89
#